data_AF-A0A226M9U6-F1
#
_entry.id   AF-A0A226M9U6-F1
#
_cell.length_a   1.000
_cell.length_b   1.000
_cell.length_c   1.000
_cell.angle_alpha   90.00
_cell.angle_beta   90.00
_cell.angle_gamma   90.00
#
_symmetry.space_group_name_H-M   'P 1'
#
loop_
_entity.id
_entity.type
_entity.pdbx_description
1 polymer ?
#
loop_
_entity_poly.entity_id
_entity_poly.type
_entity_poly.pdbx_seq_one_letter_code
_entity_poly.pdbx_strand_id
1 'polypeptide(L)'
;MGDMLCFLHHAQDELSGKQEPSLLHSLCMGSYLHGEKTARWFQCLVQAAWCYLPQLRDCRLTVLPSLSSCKIKLTTPCTKTFNTEMRLGVQLDDLDTFLSIE
;
A
#
# COMPACT_ATOMS: atom_id res chain seq x y z
N MET A 1 9.72 -13.11 8.03
CA MET A 1 10.72 -12.01 8.09
C MET A 1 11.25 -11.84 6.68
N GLY A 2 10.46 -11.15 5.87
CA GLY A 2 10.63 -11.10 4.41
C GLY A 2 10.87 -9.67 3.97
N ASP A 3 12.11 -9.21 4.11
CA ASP A 3 12.53 -7.90 3.66
C ASP A 3 12.95 -8.00 2.18
N MET A 4 12.30 -7.23 1.30
CA MET A 4 12.57 -7.25 -0.15
C MET A 4 13.43 -6.06 -0.56
N LEU A 5 14.49 -6.31 -1.33
CA LEU A 5 15.41 -5.27 -1.80
C LEU A 5 14.68 -4.26 -2.71
N CYS A 6 14.80 -2.98 -2.38
CA CYS A 6 14.35 -1.85 -3.19
C CYS A 6 15.53 -1.41 -4.09
N PHE A 7 15.47 -1.78 -5.37
CA PHE A 7 16.49 -1.47 -6.37
C PHE A 7 16.70 0.04 -6.64
N LEU A 8 15.78 0.89 -6.17
CA LEU A 8 15.78 2.33 -6.47
C LEU A 8 16.69 3.17 -5.54
N HIS A 9 17.19 2.60 -4.44
CA HIS A 9 18.11 3.34 -3.56
C HIS A 9 19.53 3.50 -4.11
N HIS A 10 19.89 2.78 -5.17
CA HIS A 10 21.19 2.98 -5.83
C HIS A 10 21.31 4.33 -6.57
N ALA A 11 20.20 5.05 -6.78
CA ALA A 11 20.17 6.33 -7.50
C ALA A 11 20.10 7.56 -6.58
N GLN A 12 20.08 7.40 -5.26
CA GLN A 12 19.80 8.50 -4.33
C GLN A 12 21.03 9.31 -3.90
N ASP A 13 22.23 8.70 -3.90
CA ASP A 13 23.47 9.43 -3.57
C ASP A 13 23.73 10.61 -4.53
N GLU A 14 23.17 10.60 -5.74
CA GLU A 14 23.31 11.68 -6.73
C GLU A 14 22.24 12.80 -6.65
N LEU A 15 21.20 12.66 -5.83
CA LEU A 15 20.03 13.58 -5.83
C LEU A 15 19.80 14.34 -4.51
N SER A 16 20.75 14.27 -3.58
CA SER A 16 20.65 14.92 -2.27
C SER A 16 20.72 16.46 -2.37
N GLY A 17 19.59 17.13 -2.22
CA GLY A 17 19.62 18.58 -1.99
C GLY A 17 18.28 19.30 -1.87
N LYS A 18 17.22 18.91 -2.57
CA LYS A 18 16.01 19.76 -2.67
C LYS A 18 14.64 19.08 -2.84
N GLN A 19 14.53 17.75 -2.82
CA GLN A 19 13.24 17.08 -3.06
C GLN A 19 12.58 16.60 -1.77
N GLU A 20 11.24 16.66 -1.72
CA GLU A 20 10.45 15.92 -0.73
C GLU A 20 10.89 14.45 -0.75
N PRO A 21 10.93 13.78 0.42
CA PRO A 21 11.33 12.38 0.47
C PRO A 21 10.44 11.59 -0.49
N SER A 22 11.07 10.92 -1.45
CA SER A 22 10.34 10.10 -2.42
C SER A 22 9.46 9.09 -1.69
N LEU A 23 8.37 8.64 -2.32
CA LEU A 23 7.48 7.61 -1.76
C LEU A 23 8.28 6.42 -1.20
N LEU A 24 9.36 6.05 -1.89
CA LEU A 24 10.27 4.97 -1.52
C LEU A 24 11.02 5.25 -0.22
N HIS A 25 11.47 6.48 0.01
CA HIS A 25 12.12 6.88 1.26
C HIS A 25 11.17 6.73 2.46
N SER A 26 9.87 6.96 2.27
CA SER A 26 8.86 6.77 3.32
C SER A 26 8.50 5.30 3.55
N LEU A 27 8.58 4.45 2.53
CA LEU A 27 8.16 3.05 2.58
C LEU A 27 9.27 2.06 2.91
N CYS A 28 10.52 2.46 2.77
CA CYS A 28 11.65 1.58 3.02
C CYS A 28 12.20 1.69 4.45
N MET A 29 13.03 0.70 4.80
CA MET A 29 13.96 0.72 5.92
C MET A 29 15.34 0.36 5.36
N GLY A 30 16.19 1.37 5.16
CA GLY A 30 17.41 1.21 4.38
C GLY A 30 17.08 0.83 2.93
N SER A 31 17.80 -0.16 2.39
CA SER A 31 17.60 -0.67 1.03
C SER A 31 16.42 -1.63 0.87
N TYR A 32 15.62 -1.88 1.91
CA TYR A 32 14.53 -2.85 1.87
C TYR A 32 13.17 -2.16 1.94
N LEU A 33 12.24 -2.61 1.10
CA LEU A 33 10.84 -2.21 1.18
C LEU A 33 10.23 -2.81 2.45
N HIS A 34 9.71 -1.95 3.32
CA HIS A 34 9.17 -2.40 4.59
C HIS A 34 7.69 -2.74 4.45
N GLY A 35 7.34 -4.00 4.70
CA GLY A 35 5.99 -4.48 4.40
C GLY A 35 4.89 -3.76 5.17
N GLU A 36 5.07 -3.60 6.48
CA GLU A 36 4.09 -2.90 7.32
C GLU A 36 3.88 -1.42 6.94
N LYS A 37 4.97 -0.67 6.67
CA LYS A 37 4.85 0.73 6.23
C LYS A 37 4.09 0.81 4.90
N THR A 38 4.37 -0.12 3.99
CA THR A 38 3.71 -0.21 2.68
C THR A 38 2.23 -0.55 2.83
N ALA A 39 1.88 -1.52 3.66
CA ALA A 39 0.49 -1.88 3.94
C ALA A 39 -0.28 -0.70 4.57
N ARG A 40 0.30 -0.01 5.55
CA ARG A 40 -0.30 1.17 6.19
C ARG A 40 -0.48 2.33 5.21
N TRP A 41 0.54 2.61 4.40
CA TRP A 41 0.45 3.63 3.36
C TRP A 41 -0.70 3.33 2.38
N PHE A 42 -0.81 2.08 1.93
CA PHE A 42 -1.87 1.68 1.02
C PHE A 42 -3.26 1.72 1.67
N GLN A 43 -3.39 1.37 2.94
CA GLN A 43 -4.63 1.58 3.71
C GLN A 43 -5.05 3.07 3.72
N CYS A 44 -4.11 3.99 3.97
CA CYS A 44 -4.38 5.43 3.89
C CYS A 44 -4.77 5.87 2.47
N LEU A 45 -4.09 5.33 1.45
CA LEU A 45 -4.41 5.62 0.05
C LEU A 45 -5.84 5.19 -0.32
N VAL A 46 -6.25 3.98 0.09
CA VAL A 46 -7.61 3.48 -0.16
C VAL A 46 -8.65 4.36 0.54
N GLN A 47 -8.39 4.83 1.77
CA GLN A 47 -9.27 5.78 2.45
C GLN A 47 -9.36 7.12 1.72
N ALA A 48 -8.23 7.67 1.27
CA ALA A 48 -8.20 8.93 0.53
C ALA A 48 -8.92 8.80 -0.82
N ALA A 49 -8.67 7.71 -1.56
CA ALA A 49 -9.31 7.42 -2.84
C ALA A 49 -10.83 7.27 -2.71
N TRP A 50 -11.32 6.72 -1.59
CA TRP A 50 -12.75 6.58 -1.32
C TRP A 50 -13.51 7.90 -1.41
N CYS A 51 -12.90 9.01 -0.94
CA CYS A 51 -13.48 10.34 -1.00
C CYS A 51 -13.78 10.81 -2.44
N TYR A 52 -13.13 10.21 -3.44
CA TYR A 52 -13.26 10.56 -4.86
C TYR A 52 -14.19 9.61 -5.63
N LEU A 53 -14.92 8.70 -4.96
CA LEU A 53 -15.86 7.77 -5.59
C LEU A 53 -17.33 8.17 -5.33
N PRO A 54 -17.87 9.16 -6.06
CA PRO A 54 -19.22 9.71 -5.80
C PRO A 54 -20.33 8.68 -6.01
N GLN A 55 -20.10 7.67 -6.84
CA GLN A 55 -21.05 6.58 -7.10
C GLN A 55 -21.29 5.65 -5.90
N LEU A 56 -20.43 5.72 -4.88
CA LEU A 56 -20.51 4.89 -3.67
C LEU A 56 -20.83 5.70 -2.41
N ARG A 57 -21.36 6.93 -2.54
CA ARG A 57 -21.65 7.85 -1.42
C ARG A 57 -22.50 7.25 -0.31
N ASP A 58 -23.50 6.44 -0.69
CA ASP A 58 -24.41 5.84 0.29
C ASP A 58 -23.80 4.58 0.95
N CYS A 59 -22.67 4.10 0.42
CA CYS A 59 -21.92 3.03 1.03
C CYS A 59 -20.91 3.59 2.03
N ARG A 60 -20.74 2.88 3.15
CA ARG A 60 -19.71 3.17 4.14
C ARG A 60 -18.52 2.23 3.95
N LEU A 61 -17.38 2.79 3.58
CA LEU A 61 -16.09 2.09 3.66
C LEU A 61 -15.55 2.13 5.09
N THR A 62 -14.98 1.02 5.55
CA THR A 62 -14.22 0.93 6.81
C THR A 62 -12.97 0.12 6.54
N VAL A 63 -11.80 0.72 6.77
CA VAL A 63 -10.54 -0.04 6.77
C VAL A 63 -10.40 -0.74 8.11
N LEU A 64 -10.11 -2.04 8.07
CA LEU A 64 -9.92 -2.89 9.24
C LEU A 64 -8.42 -2.95 9.61
N PRO A 65 -8.07 -3.04 10.90
CA PRO A 65 -6.67 -3.16 11.33
C PRO A 65 -5.99 -4.38 10.69
N SER A 66 -4.84 -4.15 10.06
CA SER A 66 -3.96 -5.19 9.53
C SER A 66 -2.55 -4.62 9.37
N LEU A 67 -1.53 -5.44 9.63
CA LEU A 67 -0.14 -5.05 9.48
C LEU A 67 0.42 -5.39 8.09
N SER A 68 -0.13 -6.40 7.42
CA SER A 68 0.43 -6.98 6.19
C SER A 68 -0.44 -6.81 4.96
N SER A 69 -1.67 -6.31 5.13
CA SER A 69 -2.65 -6.23 4.06
C SER A 69 -3.58 -5.04 4.23
N CYS A 70 -4.30 -4.65 3.17
CA CYS A 70 -5.41 -3.72 3.28
C CYS A 70 -6.71 -4.51 3.33
N LYS A 71 -7.32 -4.58 4.51
CA LYS A 71 -8.64 -5.18 4.71
C LYS A 71 -9.66 -4.07 4.72
N ILE A 72 -10.67 -4.18 3.87
CA ILE A 72 -11.78 -3.22 3.85
C ILE A 72 -13.11 -3.94 4.01
N LYS A 73 -14.01 -3.25 4.71
CA LYS A 73 -15.42 -3.59 4.83
C LYS A 73 -16.23 -2.49 4.16
N LEU A 74 -17.05 -2.88 3.19
CA LEU A 74 -18.03 -2.02 2.55
C LEU A 74 -19.41 -2.35 3.13
N THR A 75 -20.10 -1.36 3.68
CA THR A 75 -21.47 -1.50 4.16
C THR A 75 -22.39 -0.68 3.26
N THR A 76 -23.38 -1.34 2.66
CA THR A 76 -24.37 -0.68 1.80
C THR A 76 -25.53 -0.11 2.61
N PRO A 77 -26.38 0.76 2.02
CA PRO A 77 -27.58 1.29 2.69
C PRO A 77 -28.55 0.22 3.18
N CYS A 78 -28.66 -0.88 2.42
CA CYS A 78 -29.50 -2.02 2.79
C CYS A 78 -28.82 -2.95 3.80
N THR A 79 -27.81 -2.47 4.53
CA THR A 79 -27.05 -3.18 5.58
C THR A 79 -26.28 -4.41 5.11
N LYS A 80 -26.22 -4.68 3.80
CA LYS A 80 -25.35 -5.73 3.26
C LYS A 80 -23.90 -5.31 3.40
N THR A 81 -23.07 -6.24 3.86
CA THR A 81 -21.64 -6.03 4.05
C THR A 81 -20.83 -6.87 3.09
N PHE A 82 -19.76 -6.29 2.56
CA PHE A 82 -18.78 -6.95 1.71
C PHE A 82 -17.40 -6.74 2.32
N ASN A 83 -16.61 -7.80 2.42
CA ASN A 83 -15.24 -7.72 2.92
C ASN A 83 -14.29 -8.13 1.80
N THR A 84 -13.19 -7.39 1.66
CA THR A 84 -12.10 -7.78 0.77
C THR A 84 -10.76 -7.53 1.43
N GLU A 85 -9.79 -8.39 1.12
CA GLU A 85 -8.41 -8.28 1.55
C GLU A 85 -7.53 -8.12 0.32
N MET A 86 -6.79 -7.02 0.28
CA MET A 86 -5.81 -6.72 -0.76
C MET A 86 -4.42 -6.89 -0.18
N ARG A 87 -3.60 -7.72 -0.83
CA ARG A 87 -2.17 -7.86 -0.55
C ARG A 87 -1.39 -7.18 -1.66
N LEU A 88 -0.32 -6.49 -1.28
CA LEU A 88 0.59 -5.88 -2.23
C LEU A 88 1.69 -6.89 -2.56
N GLY A 89 2.04 -6.95 -3.84
CA GLY A 89 3.17 -7.71 -4.30
C GLY A 89 4.05 -6.84 -5.20
N VAL A 90 5.33 -7.13 -5.21
CA VAL A 90 6.28 -6.53 -6.15
C VAL A 90 6.72 -7.62 -7.09
N GLN A 91 6.75 -7.30 -8.39
CA GLN A 91 7.28 -8.21 -9.39
C GLN A 91 8.80 -8.24 -9.28
N LEU A 92 9.37 -9.46 -9.26
CA LEU A 92 10.82 -9.68 -9.26
C LEU A 92 11.24 -10.05 -10.69
N ASP A 93 11.89 -9.11 -11.38
CA ASP A 93 12.32 -9.20 -12.79
C ASP A 93 11.18 -9.36 -13.83
N ASP A 94 11.54 -9.57 -15.10
CA ASP A 94 10.63 -9.84 -16.24
C ASP A 94 10.05 -11.28 -16.23
N LEU A 95 10.36 -12.05 -15.19
CA LEU A 95 9.66 -13.30 -14.91
C LEU A 95 8.36 -12.89 -14.22
N ASP A 96 7.21 -13.42 -14.61
CA ASP A 96 5.87 -13.12 -14.02
C ASP A 96 5.73 -13.61 -12.55
N THR A 97 6.79 -13.47 -11.75
CA THR A 97 6.91 -13.91 -10.36
C THR A 97 6.72 -12.71 -9.45
N PHE A 98 5.69 -12.77 -8.63
CA PHE A 98 5.37 -11.73 -7.64
C PHE A 98 5.79 -12.19 -6.26
N LEU A 99 6.55 -11.35 -5.57
CA LEU A 99 6.80 -11.50 -4.15
C LEU A 99 5.70 -10.77 -3.38
N SER A 100 5.00 -11.48 -2.51
CA SER A 100 4.02 -10.89 -1.61
C SER A 100 4.73 -10.13 -0.49
N ILE A 101 4.23 -8.94 -0.19
CA ILE A 101 4.65 -8.15 0.97
C ILE A 101 3.89 -8.69 2.19
N GLU A 102 4.60 -9.41 3.07
CA GLU A 102 4.08 -9.94 4.34
C GLU A 102 4.34 -9.01 5.53
#